data_AF-A0A8B5WJ65-F1
#
_entry.id   AF-A0A8B5WJ65-F1
#
_cell.length_a   1.000
_cell.length_b   1.000
_cell.length_c   1.000
_cell.angle_alpha   90.00
_cell.angle_beta   90.00
_cell.angle_gamma   90.00
#
_symmetry.space_group_name_H-M   'P 1'
#
loop_
_entity.id
_entity.type
_entity.pdbx_description
1 polymer ?
#
loop_
_entity_poly.entity_id
_entity_poly.type
_entity_poly.pdbx_seq_one_letter_code
_entity_poly.pdbx_strand_id
1 'polypeptide(L)' 'MTRDELIKRRDELRGRIEAIRRDLRGGLEHDLEEQAQQLENYDTLMEIARVAEQDLAKVEAALATLQDD' A
#
# COMPACT_ATOMS: atom_id res chain seq x y z
N MET A 1 19.87 6.55 0.22
CA MET A 1 19.42 5.51 1.16
C MET A 1 20.43 4.39 1.12
N THR A 2 20.78 3.84 2.27
CA THR A 2 21.57 2.61 2.37
C THR A 2 20.71 1.39 1.99
N ARG A 3 21.35 0.24 1.74
CA ARG A 3 20.65 -1.02 1.50
C ARG A 3 19.68 -1.37 2.64
N ASP A 4 20.09 -1.16 3.89
CA ASP A 4 19.27 -1.44 5.07
C ASP A 4 18.07 -0.49 5.18
N GLU A 5 18.24 0.79 4.84
CA GLU A 5 17.14 1.75 4.77
C GLU A 5 16.11 1.37 3.68
N LEU A 6 16.58 0.91 2.53
CA LEU A 6 15.71 0.44 1.45
C LEU A 6 14.95 -0.84 1.84
N ILE A 7 15.61 -1.79 2.51
CA ILE A 7 14.95 -3.01 3.04
C ILE A 7 13.86 -2.64 4.03
N LYS A 8 14.18 -1.75 5.00
CA LYS A 8 13.20 -1.28 5.97
C LYS A 8 12.01 -0.61 5.28
N ARG A 9 12.28 0.26 4.31
CA ARG A 9 11.22 0.95 3.56
C ARG A 9 10.34 -0.01 2.75
N ARG A 10 10.94 -1.04 2.13
CA ARG A 10 10.21 -2.10 1.42
C ARG A 10 9.27 -2.84 2.37
N ASP A 11 9.76 -3.23 3.54
CA ASP A 11 8.99 -4.02 4.50
C ASP A 11 7.83 -3.19 5.10
N GLU A 12 8.07 -1.91 5.39
CA GLU A 12 7.01 -0.96 5.77
C GLU A 12 5.93 -0.82 4.70
N LEU A 13 6.33 -0.65 3.43
CA LEU A 13 5.40 -0.51 2.31
C LEU A 13 4.56 -1.78 2.11
N ARG A 14 5.18 -2.96 2.21
CA ARG A 14 4.47 -4.25 2.12
C ARG A 14 3.45 -4.39 3.25
N GLY A 15 3.85 -4.10 4.49
CA GLY A 15 2.93 -4.14 5.63
C GLY A 15 1.75 -3.18 5.48
N ARG A 16 2.01 -1.97 4.97
CA ARG A 16 0.95 -0.98 4.71
C ARG A 16 -0.02 -1.44 3.61
N ILE A 17 0.49 -1.99 2.51
CA ILE A 17 -0.35 -2.52 1.42
C ILE A 17 -1.21 -3.69 1.92
N GLU A 18 -0.64 -4.59 2.72
CA GLU A 18 -1.38 -5.72 3.28
C GLU A 18 -2.49 -5.29 4.24
N ALA A 19 -2.24 -4.27 5.06
CA ALA A 19 -3.25 -3.67 5.94
C ALA A 19 -4.40 -3.06 5.12
N ILE A 20 -4.08 -2.22 4.13
CA ILE A 20 -5.10 -1.60 3.25
C ILE A 20 -5.92 -2.66 2.52
N ARG A 21 -5.27 -3.71 1.97
CA ARG A 21 -5.98 -4.81 1.31
C ARG A 21 -6.85 -5.61 2.28
N ARG A 22 -6.53 -5.66 3.57
CA ARG A 22 -7.39 -6.27 4.59
C ARG A 22 -8.62 -5.40 4.82
N ASP A 23 -8.43 -4.09 4.96
CA ASP A 23 -9.52 -3.14 5.18
C ASP A 23 -10.50 -3.12 4.00
N LEU A 24 -9.97 -3.12 2.77
CA LEU A 24 -10.78 -3.21 1.54
C LEU A 24 -11.59 -4.51 1.43
N ARG A 25 -11.14 -5.61 2.06
CA ARG A 25 -11.86 -6.90 2.11
C ARG A 25 -12.90 -6.98 3.21
N GLY A 26 -12.88 -6.04 4.18
CA GLY A 26 -13.81 -6.00 5.31
C GLY A 26 -15.27 -5.79 4.92
N GLY A 27 -15.54 -5.37 3.68
CA GLY A 27 -16.89 -5.14 3.16
C GLY A 27 -17.46 -3.78 3.56
N LEU A 28 -18.46 -3.33 2.80
CA LEU A 28 -19.21 -2.11 3.11
C LEU A 28 -20.43 -2.50 3.96
N GLU A 29 -20.65 -1.83 5.09
CA GLU A 29 -21.89 -1.94 5.87
C GLU A 29 -23.08 -1.39 5.05
N HIS A 30 -24.27 -1.95 5.30
CA HIS A 30 -25.42 -1.81 4.42
C HIS A 30 -26.28 -0.57 4.71
N ASP A 31 -25.92 0.26 5.68
CA ASP A 31 -26.64 1.50 5.97
C ASP A 31 -26.45 2.49 4.82
N LEU A 32 -27.55 2.98 4.25
CA LEU A 32 -27.55 3.83 3.05
C LEU A 32 -26.88 5.18 3.29
N GLU A 33 -26.91 5.70 4.53
CA GLU A 33 -26.24 6.96 4.88
C GLU A 33 -24.71 6.76 5.00
N GLU A 34 -24.28 5.60 5.52
CA GLU A 34 -22.86 5.26 5.64
C GLU A 34 -22.27 4.77 4.31
N GLN A 35 -23.09 4.25 3.40
CA GLN A 35 -22.65 3.68 2.12
C GLN A 35 -21.87 4.68 1.25
N ALA A 36 -22.32 5.94 1.17
CA ALA A 36 -21.62 6.97 0.40
C ALA A 36 -20.21 7.26 0.97
N GLN A 37 -20.11 7.37 2.30
CA GLN A 37 -18.84 7.60 2.98
C GLN A 37 -17.91 6.39 2.85
N GLN A 38 -18.45 5.17 2.92
CA GLN A 38 -17.65 3.97 2.80
C GLN A 38 -17.17 3.75 1.36
N LEU A 39 -17.95 4.14 0.34
CA LEU A 39 -17.49 4.16 -1.06
C LEU A 39 -16.33 5.15 -1.26
N GLU A 40 -16.44 6.37 -0.72
CA GLU A 40 -15.34 7.35 -0.78
C GLU A 40 -14.08 6.83 -0.05
N ASN A 41 -14.25 6.20 1.11
CA ASN A 41 -13.16 5.58 1.84
C ASN A 41 -12.51 4.44 1.04
N TYR A 42 -13.33 3.63 0.37
CA TYR A 42 -12.85 2.55 -0.50
C TYR A 42 -12.00 3.09 -1.65
N ASP A 43 -12.49 4.12 -2.35
CA ASP A 43 -11.75 4.76 -3.44
C ASP A 43 -10.44 5.39 -2.94
N THR A 44 -10.48 6.04 -1.78
CA THR A 44 -9.29 6.62 -1.14
C THR A 44 -8.28 5.53 -0.78
N LEU A 45 -8.72 4.43 -0.17
CA LEU A 45 -7.87 3.31 0.19
C LEU A 45 -7.25 2.62 -1.04
N MET A 46 -8.01 2.49 -2.13
CA MET A 46 -7.49 1.97 -3.40
C MET A 46 -6.37 2.86 -3.95
N GLU A 47 -6.55 4.18 -3.93
CA GLU A 47 -5.53 5.11 -4.43
C GLU A 47 -4.27 5.07 -3.55
N ILE A 48 -4.42 4.99 -2.23
CA ILE A 48 -3.29 4.82 -1.32
C ILE A 48 -2.55 3.51 -1.60
N ALA A 49 -3.27 2.41 -1.83
CA ALA A 49 -2.66 1.13 -2.18
C ALA A 49 -1.88 1.23 -3.50
N ARG A 50 -2.47 1.85 -4.53
CA ARG A 50 -1.84 2.05 -5.84
C ARG A 50 -0.53 2.83 -5.74
N VAL A 51 -0.53 3.94 -5.00
CA VAL A 51 0.67 4.75 -4.80
C VAL A 51 1.72 3.99 -3.99
N ALA A 52 1.31 3.27 -2.94
CA ALA A 52 2.23 2.46 -2.14
C ALA A 52 2.88 1.33 -2.96
N GLU A 53 2.14 0.70 -3.87
CA GLU A 53 2.67 -0.31 -4.79
C GLU A 53 3.68 0.28 -5.78
N GLN A 54 3.42 1.47 -6.31
CA GLN A 54 4.37 2.18 -7.17
C GLN A 54 5.67 2.52 -6.44
N ASP A 55 5.58 2.97 -5.19
CA ASP A 55 6.75 3.26 -4.38
C ASP A 55 7.50 1.98 -3.98
N LEU A 56 6.78 0.89 -3.70
CA LEU A 56 7.38 -0.42 -3.45
C LEU A 56 8.21 -0.87 -4.65
N ALA A 57 7.65 -0.78 -5.86
CA ALA A 57 8.35 -1.15 -7.09
C ALA A 57 9.66 -0.35 -7.29
N LYS A 58 9.65 0.95 -6.97
CA LYS A 58 10.87 1.79 -7.04
C LYS A 58 11.93 1.34 -6.03
N VAL A 59 11.52 1.03 -4.80
CA VAL A 59 12.42 0.56 -3.74
C VAL A 59 13.01 -0.81 -4.11
N GLU A 60 12.20 -1.70 -4.66
CA GLU A 60 12.65 -3.03 -5.12
C GLU A 60 13.63 -2.91 -6.29
N ALA A 61 13.39 -2.01 -7.26
CA ALA A 61 14.33 -1.75 -8.34
C ALA A 61 15.68 -1.18 -7.84
N ALA A 62 15.64 -0.27 -6.87
CA ALA A 62 16.84 0.27 -6.24
C ALA A 62 17.63 -0.81 -5.48
N LEU A 63 16.93 -1.71 -4.78
CA LEU A 63 17.55 -2.85 -4.11
C LEU A 63 18.19 -3.83 -5.09
N ALA A 64 17.51 -4.15 -6.19
CA ALA A 64 18.05 -5.03 -7.22
C ALA A 64 19.36 -4.48 -7.81
N THR A 65 19.37 -3.17 -8.12
CA THR A 65 20.58 -2.49 -8.62
C THR A 65 21.75 -2.61 -7.65
N LEU A 66 21.50 -2.48 -6.34
CA LEU A 66 22.53 -2.60 -5.29
C LEU A 66 23.00 -4.05 -5.02
N GLN A 67 22.30 -5.06 -5.54
CA GLN A 67 22.69 -6.47 -5.37
C GLN A 67 23.54 -6.97 -6.54
N ASP A 68 23.45 -6.32 -7.70
CA ASP A 68 24.21 -6.65 -8.90
C ASP A 68 25.62 -5.98 -8.94
N ASP A 69 25.88 -5.04 -8.02
CA ASP A 69 27.17 -4.36 -7.77
C ASP A 69 28.02 -5.07 -6.69
#